data_AF-A0A9P0D0Y6-F1
#
_entry.id   AF-A0A9P0D0Y6-F1
#
_cell.length_a   1.000
_cell.length_b   1.000
_cell.length_c   1.000
_cell.angle_alpha   90.00
_cell.angle_beta   90.00
_cell.angle_gamma   90.00
#
_symmetry.space_group_name_H-M   'P 1'
#
loop_
_entity.id
_entity.type
_entity.pdbx_description
1 polymer ?
#
loop_
_entity_poly.entity_id
_entity_poly.type
_entity_poly.pdbx_seq_one_letter_code
_entity_poly.pdbx_strand_id
1 'polypeptide(L)'
;MRENSIEYWIEEAKEVAGKIGVEPILPNKRIPRCKKQFDKMCDDDSRTLQPVQLFSQATMVVFDRILSEIKKGDNSATTLNSNFAFLNGTEILNMSNEELQKHRADL
;
A
#
# COMPACT_ATOMS: atom_id res chain seq x y z
N MET A 1 -12.18 -0.61 -7.12
CA MET A 1 -11.86 -0.76 -5.68
C MET A 1 -11.57 0.56 -4.96
N ARG A 2 -11.11 1.64 -5.62
CA ARG A 2 -10.88 2.94 -4.96
C ARG A 2 -12.12 3.86 -4.88
N GLU A 3 -13.27 3.46 -5.42
CA GLU A 3 -14.47 4.30 -5.46
C GLU A 3 -15.17 4.42 -4.10
N ASN A 4 -15.08 3.39 -3.27
CA ASN A 4 -15.69 3.40 -1.93
C ASN A 4 -14.60 3.37 -0.87
N SER A 5 -14.59 4.38 0.00
CA SER A 5 -13.68 4.42 1.16
C SER A 5 -13.95 3.24 2.09
N ILE A 6 -12.96 2.81 2.87
CA ILE A 6 -13.12 1.75 3.88
C ILE A 6 -14.28 2.08 4.84
N GLU A 7 -14.53 3.36 5.09
CA GLU A 7 -15.64 3.86 5.90
C GLU A 7 -17.02 3.47 5.33
N TYR A 8 -17.18 3.46 4.01
CA TYR A 8 -18.41 3.03 3.35
C TYR A 8 -18.73 1.56 3.67
N TRP A 9 -17.75 0.67 3.50
CA TRP A 9 -17.91 -0.76 3.76
C TRP A 9 -18.16 -1.06 5.24
N ILE A 10 -17.62 -0.23 6.13
CA ILE A 10 -17.86 -0.32 7.57
C ILE A 10 -19.30 0.08 7.92
N GLU A 11 -19.84 1.13 7.29
CA GLU A 11 -21.25 1.50 7.49
C GLU A 11 -22.21 0.44 6.94
N GLU A 12 -21.92 -0.12 5.77
CA GLU A 12 -22.71 -1.24 5.22
C GLU A 12 -22.68 -2.45 6.15
N ALA A 13 -21.50 -2.82 6.66
CA ALA A 13 -21.36 -3.92 7.62
C ALA A 13 -22.12 -3.67 8.92
N LYS A 14 -22.18 -2.42 9.41
CA LYS A 14 -22.99 -2.06 10.58
C LYS A 14 -24.49 -2.24 10.32
N GLU A 15 -24.97 -1.83 9.14
CA GLU A 15 -26.38 -1.98 8.78
C GLU A 15 -26.78 -3.46 8.73
N VAL A 16 -25.92 -4.31 8.16
CA VAL A 16 -26.14 -5.76 8.13
C VAL A 16 -26.08 -6.37 9.54
N ALA A 17 -25.11 -5.97 10.37
CA ALA A 17 -25.02 -6.46 11.75
C ALA A 17 -26.26 -6.09 12.58
N GLY A 18 -26.78 -4.87 12.40
CA GLY A 18 -28.03 -4.41 13.03
C GLY A 18 -29.24 -5.25 12.63
N LYS A 19 -29.34 -5.65 11.35
CA LYS A 19 -30.40 -6.57 10.87
C LYS A 19 -30.32 -7.97 11.51
N ILE A 20 -29.12 -8.43 11.84
CA ILE A 20 -28.86 -9.76 12.42
C ILE A 20 -28.89 -9.72 13.96
N GLY A 21 -28.93 -8.54 14.58
CA GLY A 21 -28.92 -8.37 16.04
C GLY A 21 -27.54 -8.58 16.68
N VAL A 22 -26.47 -8.42 15.91
CA VAL A 22 -25.08 -8.55 16.39
C VAL A 22 -24.52 -7.16 16.68
N GLU A 23 -23.88 -6.98 17.84
CA GLU A 23 -23.22 -5.71 18.17
C GLU A 23 -22.00 -5.45 17.28
N PRO A 24 -21.79 -4.20 16.83
CA PRO A 24 -20.66 -3.87 15.98
C PRO A 24 -19.33 -4.03 16.72
N ILE A 25 -18.36 -4.68 16.07
CA ILE A 25 -17.02 -4.99 16.62
C ILE A 25 -16.19 -3.73 16.93
N LEU A 26 -16.48 -2.61 16.24
CA LEU A 26 -15.78 -1.32 16.39
C LEU A 26 -16.73 -0.25 16.95
N PRO A 27 -16.98 -0.23 18.27
CA PRO A 27 -17.85 0.77 18.87
C PRO A 27 -17.19 2.16 18.81
N ASN A 28 -18.00 3.18 18.56
CA ASN A 28 -17.56 4.58 18.66
C ASN A 28 -17.15 4.87 20.11
N LYS A 29 -15.92 5.33 20.31
CA LYS A 29 -15.41 5.72 21.62
C LYS A 29 -15.55 7.22 21.81
N ARG A 30 -15.86 7.65 23.02
CA ARG A 30 -15.85 9.08 23.35
C ARG A 30 -14.40 9.58 23.30
N ILE A 31 -14.12 10.56 22.44
CA ILE A 31 -12.82 11.22 22.37
C ILE A 31 -12.73 12.22 23.55
N PRO A 32 -11.82 12.02 24.51
CA PRO A 32 -11.67 12.95 25.62
C PRO A 32 -11.08 14.27 25.13
N ARG A 33 -11.73 15.40 25.48
CA ARG A 33 -11.16 16.73 25.25
C ARG A 33 -10.10 17.01 26.33
N CYS A 34 -8.82 16.85 26.00
CA CYS A 34 -7.76 17.39 26.85
C CYS A 34 -7.80 18.93 26.80
N LYS A 35 -7.65 19.57 27.97
CA LYS A 35 -7.41 21.02 28.03
C LYS A 35 -6.08 21.30 27.33
N LYS A 36 -6.07 22.29 26.41
CA LYS A 36 -4.83 22.75 25.77
C LYS A 36 -3.83 23.14 26.86
N GLN A 37 -2.74 22.40 26.98
CA GLN A 37 -1.60 22.83 27.79
C GLN A 37 -0.82 23.83 26.93
N PHE A 38 -0.70 25.07 27.40
CA PHE A 38 -0.12 26.18 26.63
C PHE A 38 1.36 25.97 26.25
N ASP A 39 2.07 25.05 26.91
CA ASP A 39 3.52 24.88 26.78
C ASP A 39 3.99 23.56 26.16
N LYS A 40 3.08 22.64 25.79
CA LYS A 40 3.48 21.39 25.12
C LYS A 40 2.52 21.11 23.96
N MET A 41 3.07 21.13 22.75
CA MET A 41 2.49 20.45 21.58
C MET A 41 2.32 18.97 21.94
N CYS A 42 1.16 18.62 22.47
CA CYS A 42 0.77 17.23 22.74
C CYS A 42 -0.17 16.81 21.61
N ASP A 43 0.34 16.87 20.38
CA ASP A 43 -0.35 16.41 19.17
C ASP A 43 -0.08 14.92 19.00
N ASP A 44 -0.65 14.14 19.90
CA ASP A 44 -0.81 12.70 19.66
C ASP A 44 -2.16 12.53 18.95
N ASP A 45 -2.14 12.71 17.62
CA ASP A 45 -3.33 12.65 16.75
C ASP A 45 -4.13 11.37 16.95
N SER A 46 -3.48 10.28 17.37
CA SER A 46 -4.10 9.00 17.69
C SER A 46 -5.17 9.10 18.80
N ARG A 47 -5.06 10.09 19.69
CA ARG A 47 -6.03 10.36 20.77
C ARG A 47 -7.33 10.99 20.27
N THR A 48 -7.33 11.50 19.05
CA THR A 48 -8.48 12.18 18.44
C THR A 48 -9.24 11.31 17.44
N LEU A 49 -8.70 10.15 17.07
CA LEU A 49 -9.27 9.29 16.04
C LEU A 49 -10.20 8.24 16.64
N GLN A 50 -11.32 8.02 15.97
CA GLN A 50 -12.21 6.89 16.28
C GLN A 50 -11.56 5.56 15.93
N PRO A 51 -11.94 4.44 16.56
CA PRO A 51 -11.43 3.11 16.22
C PRO A 51 -11.53 2.76 14.73
N VAL A 52 -12.61 3.20 14.06
CA VAL A 52 -12.80 3.03 12.62
C VAL A 52 -11.74 3.76 11.80
N GLN A 53 -11.39 4.98 12.20
CA GLN A 53 -10.38 5.79 11.50
C GLN A 53 -8.98 5.20 11.71
N LEU A 54 -8.67 4.73 12.92
CA LEU A 54 -7.42 4.01 13.19
C LEU A 54 -7.30 2.73 12.36
N PHE A 55 -8.38 1.95 12.26
CA PHE A 55 -8.42 0.75 11.42
C PHE A 55 -8.25 1.08 9.93
N SER A 56 -8.93 2.13 9.45
CA SER A 56 -8.78 2.62 8.08
C SER A 56 -7.33 3.02 7.77
N GLN A 57 -6.69 3.81 8.64
CA GLN A 57 -5.29 4.21 8.48
C GLN A 57 -4.35 3.00 8.45
N ALA A 58 -4.49 2.06 9.40
CA ALA A 58 -3.66 0.86 9.44
C ALA A 58 -3.81 0.03 8.16
N THR A 59 -5.03 -0.09 7.65
CA THR A 59 -5.33 -0.82 6.41
C THR A 59 -4.71 -0.13 5.20
N MET A 60 -4.78 1.21 5.11
CA MET A 60 -4.15 1.97 4.02
C MET A 60 -2.63 1.78 4.00
N VAL A 61 -1.97 1.79 5.16
CA VAL A 61 -0.51 1.53 5.25
C VAL A 61 -0.15 0.15 4.70
N VAL A 62 -0.97 -0.87 4.98
CA VAL A 62 -0.76 -2.22 4.43
C VAL A 62 -0.91 -2.21 2.90
N PHE A 63 -1.95 -1.56 2.37
CA PHE A 63 -2.14 -1.44 0.92
C PHE A 63 -0.99 -0.72 0.24
N ASP A 64 -0.53 0.40 0.80
CA ASP A 64 0.59 1.17 0.25
C ASP A 64 1.88 0.33 0.23
N ARG A 65 2.12 -0.46 1.28
CA ARG A 65 3.26 -1.38 1.32
C ARG A 65 3.15 -2.45 0.23
N ILE A 66 1.99 -3.09 0.07
CA ILE A 66 1.79 -4.09 -0.98
C ILE A 66 2.04 -3.48 -2.36
N LEU A 67 1.49 -2.30 -2.64
CA LEU A 67 1.70 -1.61 -3.91
C LEU A 67 3.16 -1.22 -4.13
N SER A 68 3.87 -0.80 -3.08
CA SER A 68 5.30 -0.50 -3.14
C SER A 68 6.11 -1.74 -3.51
N GLU A 69 5.85 -2.88 -2.86
CA GLU A 69 6.56 -4.12 -3.15
C GLU A 69 6.27 -4.65 -4.56
N ILE A 70 5.01 -4.57 -5.02
CA ILE A 70 4.66 -4.92 -6.41
C ILE A 70 5.44 -4.04 -7.40
N LYS A 71 5.46 -2.72 -7.18
CA LYS A 71 6.21 -1.80 -8.04
C LYS A 71 7.71 -2.05 -8.02
N LYS A 72 8.29 -2.38 -6.86
CA LYS A 72 9.71 -2.75 -6.78
C LYS A 72 9.99 -4.01 -7.61
N GLY A 73 9.15 -5.04 -7.48
CA GLY A 73 9.27 -6.26 -8.27
C GLY A 73 9.20 -6.00 -9.77
N ASP A 74 8.24 -5.17 -10.20
CA ASP A 74 8.08 -4.76 -11.60
C ASP A 74 9.29 -3.98 -12.12
N ASN A 75 9.80 -3.03 -11.33
CA ASN A 75 11.03 -2.28 -11.67
C ASN A 75 12.26 -3.20 -11.76
N SER A 76 12.38 -4.19 -10.88
CA SER A 76 13.46 -5.18 -10.93
C SER A 76 13.33 -6.08 -12.16
N ALA A 77 12.13 -6.55 -12.48
CA ALA A 77 11.88 -7.37 -13.66
C ALA A 77 12.17 -6.61 -14.95
N THR A 78 11.73 -5.36 -15.05
CA THR A 78 12.02 -4.48 -16.20
C THR A 78 13.52 -4.20 -16.35
N THR A 79 14.24 -3.99 -15.25
CA THR A 79 15.71 -3.80 -15.26
C THR A 79 16.44 -5.07 -15.68
N LEU A 80 16.04 -6.24 -15.15
CA LEU A 80 16.61 -7.52 -15.56
C LEU A 80 16.32 -7.77 -17.04
N ASN A 81 15.10 -7.50 -17.49
CA ASN A 81 14.74 -7.66 -18.88
C ASN A 81 15.52 -6.70 -19.77
N SER A 82 15.69 -5.41 -19.41
CA SER A 82 16.51 -4.50 -20.22
C SER A 82 17.97 -4.94 -20.31
N ASN A 83 18.51 -5.53 -19.24
CA ASN A 83 19.90 -5.93 -19.18
C ASN A 83 20.16 -7.29 -19.83
N PHE A 84 19.18 -8.20 -19.84
CA PHE A 84 19.39 -9.60 -20.21
C PHE A 84 18.40 -10.14 -21.25
N ALA A 85 17.42 -9.37 -21.73
CA ALA A 85 16.49 -9.82 -22.78
C ALA A 85 17.22 -10.34 -24.02
N PHE A 86 18.36 -9.72 -24.34
CA PHE A 86 19.24 -10.09 -25.45
C PHE A 86 19.74 -11.54 -25.39
N LEU A 87 19.75 -12.17 -24.20
CA LEU A 87 20.13 -13.58 -24.02
C LEU A 87 19.01 -14.55 -24.44
N ASN A 88 17.84 -14.06 -24.84
CA ASN A 88 16.82 -14.95 -25.38
C ASN A 88 17.33 -15.61 -26.68
N GLY A 89 16.99 -16.88 -26.87
CA GLY A 89 17.56 -17.70 -27.94
C GLY A 89 17.34 -17.12 -29.35
N THR A 90 16.29 -16.34 -29.54
CA THR A 90 16.00 -15.64 -30.80
C THR A 90 16.83 -14.39 -31.00
N GLU A 91 17.04 -13.57 -29.97
CA GLU A 91 17.80 -12.32 -30.05
C GLU A 91 19.30 -12.62 -30.15
N ILE A 92 19.82 -13.51 -29.30
CA ILE A 92 21.26 -13.82 -29.27
C ILE A 92 21.77 -14.43 -30.57
N LEU A 93 20.95 -15.25 -31.25
CA LEU A 93 21.33 -15.92 -32.50
C LEU A 93 21.24 -15.02 -33.72
N ASN A 94 20.44 -13.95 -33.66
CA ASN A 94 20.22 -13.02 -34.76
C ASN A 94 21.01 -11.71 -34.61
N MET A 95 21.67 -11.51 -33.47
CA MET A 95 22.45 -10.32 -33.18
C MET A 95 23.82 -10.35 -33.87
N SER A 96 24.28 -9.19 -34.35
CA SER A 96 25.61 -9.08 -34.95
C SER A 96 26.72 -9.16 -33.89
N ASN A 97 27.93 -9.52 -34.32
CA ASN A 97 29.08 -9.59 -33.43
C ASN A 97 29.42 -8.22 -32.79
N GLU A 98 29.14 -7.13 -33.50
CA GLU A 98 29.34 -5.75 -33.03
C GLU A 98 28.36 -5.37 -31.92
N GLU A 99 27.10 -5.83 -32.02
CA GLU A 99 26.09 -5.62 -30.98
C GLU A 99 26.37 -6.47 -29.74
N LEU A 100 26.79 -7.72 -29.92
CA LEU A 100 27.23 -8.58 -28.81
C LEU A 100 28.41 -7.98 -28.03
N GLN A 101 29.34 -7.32 -28.72
CA GLN A 101 30.46 -6.64 -28.05
C GLN A 101 30.02 -5.45 -27.18
N LYS A 102 28.91 -4.77 -27.49
CA LYS A 102 28.38 -3.68 -26.65
C LYS A 102 27.81 -4.18 -25.31
N HIS A 103 27.42 -5.46 -25.26
CA HIS A 103 26.92 -6.11 -24.04
C HIS A 103 28.03 -6.77 -23.22
N ARG A 104 29.27 -6.74 -23.69
CA ARG A 104 30.43 -7.26 -22.96
C ARG A 104 30.80 -6.24 -21.87
N ALA A 105 30.54 -6.57 -20.61
CA ALA A 105 31.02 -5.76 -19.49
C ALA A 105 32.57 -5.74 -19.51
N ASP A 106 33.17 -4.58 -19.27
CA ASP A 106 34.61 -4.45 -18.98
C ASP A 106 34.91 -5.29 -17.73
N LEU A 107 35.46 -6.49 -17.92
CA LEU A 107 35.96 -7.38 -16.88
C LEU A 107 37.43 -7.07 -16.57
#